data_AF-A0A952AGZ8-F1
#
_entry.id   AF-A0A952AGZ8-F1
#
_cell.length_a   1.000
_cell.length_b   1.000
_cell.length_c   1.000
_cell.angle_alpha   90.00
_cell.angle_beta   90.00
_cell.angle_gamma   90.00
#
_symmetry.space_group_name_H-M   'P 1'
#
loop_
_entity.id
_entity.type
_entity.pdbx_description
1 polymer ?
#
loop_
_entity_poly.entity_id
_entity_poly.type
_entity_poly.pdbx_seq_one_letter_code
_entity_poly.pdbx_strand_id
1 'polypeptide(L)'
;MLKKRQIELLSPVGSFDSLQAAIRAGADAIYFGVEQLNMRAKSAQSFSISDIKEIKKTCVANNVKAYLTLNTVMYEHDMQLLQTILKEVKAQHIDAVIAADFAVMEYCRQLKIPLHISTQANVSNIESIQFFSSFADTIVLARELTLKQVQQITQEISRRKIKGVSGELMKVEIFIHGALCMAISGKCYLSLHSKNSSANRGACTQNCRHAYKVIDQETNEELIIDNEYIMSPKDLCT
;
A
#
# COMPACT_ATOMS: atom_id res chain seq x y z
N MET A 1 28.83 -3.12 -18.29
CA MET A 1 27.52 -2.44 -18.13
C MET A 1 26.59 -3.37 -17.36
N LEU A 2 26.29 -3.05 -16.10
CA LEU A 2 25.24 -3.76 -15.36
C LEU A 2 23.92 -3.56 -16.13
N LYS A 3 23.27 -4.65 -16.55
CA LYS A 3 21.94 -4.60 -17.17
C LYS A 3 21.03 -3.76 -16.27
N LYS A 4 20.43 -2.71 -16.83
CA LYS A 4 19.38 -1.91 -16.17
C LYS A 4 18.33 -2.90 -15.67
N ARG A 5 18.15 -3.02 -14.36
CA ARG A 5 17.11 -3.91 -13.79
C ARG A 5 15.77 -3.46 -14.38
N GLN A 6 15.05 -4.40 -14.98
CA GLN A 6 13.74 -4.13 -15.59
C GLN A 6 12.63 -4.02 -14.53
N ILE A 7 12.92 -4.43 -13.30
CA ILE A 7 11.99 -4.50 -12.17
C ILE A 7 12.56 -3.67 -11.02
N GLU A 8 11.72 -2.87 -10.40
CA GLU A 8 12.02 -2.11 -9.18
C GLU A 8 11.56 -2.91 -7.96
N LEU A 9 12.47 -3.25 -7.05
CA LEU A 9 12.15 -3.87 -5.77
C LEU A 9 11.84 -2.80 -4.72
N LEU A 10 10.57 -2.72 -4.32
CA LEU A 10 10.08 -1.82 -3.29
C LEU A 10 9.97 -2.53 -1.93
N SER A 11 10.62 -1.98 -0.90
CA SER A 11 10.63 -2.57 0.45
C SER A 11 9.91 -1.70 1.50
N PRO A 12 9.04 -2.28 2.35
CA PRO A 12 8.48 -1.56 3.49
C PRO A 12 9.54 -1.20 4.55
N VAL A 13 9.52 0.04 5.04
CA VAL A 13 10.34 0.46 6.17
C VAL A 13 9.50 1.17 7.23
N GLY A 14 9.81 0.93 8.51
CA GLY A 14 9.08 1.46 9.66
C GLY A 14 9.97 1.82 10.84
N SER A 15 11.28 1.96 10.59
CA SER A 15 12.29 2.45 11.52
C SER A 15 13.58 2.70 10.72
N PHE A 16 14.52 3.48 11.27
CA PHE A 16 15.83 3.67 10.64
C PHE A 16 16.61 2.36 10.48
N ASP A 17 16.47 1.40 11.41
CA ASP A 17 17.09 0.08 11.29
C ASP A 17 16.55 -0.69 10.08
N SER A 18 15.22 -0.70 9.90
CA SER A 18 14.60 -1.35 8.73
C SER A 18 14.96 -0.65 7.41
N LEU A 19 15.15 0.68 7.44
CA LEU A 19 15.66 1.45 6.30
C LEU A 19 17.09 1.01 5.92
N GLN A 20 17.99 0.93 6.90
CA GLN A 20 19.36 0.46 6.66
C GLN A 20 19.39 -0.99 6.18
N ALA A 21 18.53 -1.86 6.73
CA ALA A 21 18.41 -3.24 6.29
C ALA A 21 17.93 -3.34 4.83
N ALA A 22 16.91 -2.57 4.44
CA ALA A 22 16.38 -2.55 3.07
C ALA A 22 17.43 -2.07 2.06
N ILE A 23 18.19 -1.02 2.39
CA ILE A 23 19.27 -0.50 1.55
C ILE A 23 20.37 -1.56 1.39
N ARG A 24 20.84 -2.16 2.49
CA ARG A 24 21.89 -3.19 2.46
C ARG A 24 21.47 -4.45 1.71
N ALA A 25 20.17 -4.78 1.74
CA ALA A 25 19.61 -5.90 0.98
C ALA A 25 19.44 -5.60 -0.52
N GLY A 26 19.71 -4.37 -0.97
CA GLY A 26 19.65 -3.99 -2.38
C GLY A 26 18.25 -3.71 -2.91
N ALA A 27 17.37 -3.15 -2.06
CA ALA A 27 16.11 -2.59 -2.51
C ALA A 27 16.33 -1.38 -3.44
N ASP A 28 15.54 -1.29 -4.51
CA ASP A 28 15.61 -0.16 -5.45
C ASP A 28 14.79 1.04 -4.94
N ALA A 29 13.76 0.77 -4.12
CA ALA A 29 12.92 1.77 -3.49
C ALA A 29 12.47 1.32 -2.08
N ILE A 30 12.09 2.28 -1.25
CA ILE A 30 11.44 2.05 0.04
C ILE A 30 10.08 2.76 0.09
N TYR A 31 9.15 2.22 0.85
CA TYR A 31 7.97 2.97 1.28
C TYR A 31 7.86 3.04 2.79
N PHE A 32 7.38 4.18 3.28
CA PHE A 32 7.23 4.46 4.69
C PHE A 32 5.97 5.29 4.96
N GLY A 33 5.44 5.18 6.17
CA GLY A 33 4.39 6.05 6.67
C GLY A 33 4.96 7.01 7.70
N VAL A 34 4.33 8.18 7.82
CA VAL A 34 4.55 9.09 8.94
C VAL A 34 3.26 9.25 9.73
N GLU A 35 3.40 9.52 11.03
CA GLU A 35 2.26 9.78 11.92
C GLU A 35 1.20 8.67 11.83
N GLN A 36 -0.10 9.03 11.84
CA GLN A 36 -1.24 8.10 11.84
C GLN A 36 -1.96 7.91 10.50
N LEU A 37 -1.59 8.62 9.42
CA LEU A 37 -2.33 8.60 8.14
C LEU A 37 -1.92 7.46 7.20
N ASN A 38 -1.49 6.33 7.75
CA ASN A 38 -1.00 5.18 7.00
C ASN A 38 -1.47 3.86 7.62
N MET A 39 -1.60 2.81 6.80
CA MET A 39 -2.13 1.51 7.27
C MET A 39 -1.26 0.79 8.32
N ARG A 40 -0.01 1.23 8.53
CA ARG A 40 0.95 0.60 9.45
C ARG A 40 1.16 1.37 10.75
N ALA A 41 0.38 2.44 10.99
CA ALA A 41 0.53 3.35 12.12
C ALA A 41 0.58 2.66 13.50
N LYS A 42 -0.14 1.55 13.72
CA LYS A 42 -0.07 0.78 14.98
C LYS A 42 1.00 -0.32 15.03
N SER A 43 1.62 -0.66 13.91
CA SER A 43 2.47 -1.86 13.75
C SER A 43 3.97 -1.59 13.62
N ALA A 44 4.36 -0.32 13.48
CA ALA A 44 5.74 0.12 13.33
C ALA A 44 6.02 1.27 14.30
N GLN A 45 7.29 1.51 14.64
CA GLN A 45 7.67 2.79 15.25
C GLN A 45 7.41 3.88 14.20
N SER A 46 6.37 4.69 14.39
CA SER A 46 6.01 5.68 13.39
C SER A 46 7.13 6.70 13.25
N PHE A 47 7.60 6.88 12.02
CA PHE A 47 8.37 8.07 11.66
C PHE A 47 7.49 9.30 11.88
N SER A 48 8.14 10.38 12.28
CA SER A 48 7.54 11.70 12.37
C SER A 48 7.65 12.45 11.06
N ILE A 49 6.90 13.54 10.90
CA ILE A 49 7.07 14.46 9.76
C ILE A 49 8.52 14.97 9.65
N SER A 50 9.19 15.22 10.79
CA SER A 50 10.59 15.69 10.77
C SER A 50 11.59 14.66 10.24
N ASP A 51 11.25 13.36 10.27
CA ASP A 51 12.14 12.31 9.76
C ASP A 51 12.19 12.25 8.24
N ILE A 52 11.19 12.82 7.53
CA ILE A 52 11.08 12.79 6.06
C ILE A 52 12.39 13.27 5.41
N LYS A 53 12.96 14.36 5.93
CA LYS A 53 14.21 14.93 5.42
C LYS A 53 15.39 13.96 5.53
N GLU A 54 15.58 13.32 6.68
CA GLU A 54 16.70 12.41 6.90
C GLU A 54 16.52 11.09 6.12
N ILE A 55 15.28 10.60 6.02
CA ILE A 55 14.94 9.44 5.19
C ILE A 55 15.29 9.72 3.74
N LYS A 56 14.83 10.85 3.18
CA LYS A 56 15.12 11.20 1.79
C LYS A 56 16.61 11.38 1.54
N LYS A 57 17.32 12.07 2.44
CA LYS A 57 18.78 12.23 2.36
C LYS A 57 19.50 10.88 2.35
N THR A 58 19.10 9.96 3.22
CA THR A 58 19.65 8.60 3.28
C THR A 58 19.39 7.83 1.98
N CYS A 59 18.17 7.92 1.45
CA CYS A 59 17.80 7.27 0.19
C CYS A 59 18.60 7.81 -1.00
N VAL A 60 18.74 9.13 -1.12
CA VAL A 60 19.56 9.78 -2.17
C VAL A 60 21.02 9.34 -2.10
N ALA A 61 21.61 9.30 -0.89
CA ALA A 61 23.00 8.88 -0.70
C ALA A 61 23.26 7.43 -1.13
N ASN A 62 22.22 6.59 -1.16
CA ASN A 62 22.32 5.17 -1.53
C ASN A 62 21.65 4.85 -2.88
N ASN A 63 21.23 5.87 -3.66
CA ASN A 63 20.53 5.72 -4.93
C ASN A 63 19.26 4.84 -4.82
N VAL A 64 18.52 4.99 -3.72
CA VAL A 64 17.23 4.35 -3.44
C VAL A 64 16.13 5.40 -3.54
N LYS A 65 14.96 5.04 -4.08
CA LYS A 65 13.79 5.94 -4.10
C LYS A 65 13.01 5.87 -2.79
N ALA A 66 12.40 6.97 -2.39
CA ALA A 66 11.59 7.08 -1.19
C ALA A 66 10.14 7.38 -1.55
N TYR A 67 9.21 6.51 -1.16
CA TYR A 67 7.77 6.69 -1.34
C TYR A 67 7.07 6.83 0.01
N LEU A 68 6.18 7.81 0.14
CA LEU A 68 5.43 8.04 1.38
C LEU A 68 4.00 7.52 1.24
N THR A 69 3.54 6.68 2.17
CA THR A 69 2.16 6.15 2.16
C THR A 69 1.20 7.09 2.90
N LEU A 70 0.12 7.48 2.23
CA LEU A 70 -1.05 8.18 2.78
C LEU A 70 -2.31 7.42 2.38
N ASN A 71 -2.39 6.16 2.79
CA ASN A 71 -3.30 5.19 2.22
C ASN A 71 -4.52 4.86 3.11
N THR A 72 -4.66 5.48 4.28
CA THR A 72 -5.88 5.34 5.08
C THR A 72 -7.06 6.12 4.50
N VAL A 73 -8.28 5.78 4.94
CA VAL A 73 -9.45 6.65 4.74
C VAL A 73 -9.22 7.97 5.46
N MET A 74 -9.40 9.08 4.76
CA MET A 74 -9.25 10.42 5.33
C MET A 74 -10.61 10.98 5.76
N TYR A 75 -10.63 11.64 6.91
CA TYR A 75 -11.78 12.38 7.42
C TYR A 75 -11.45 13.86 7.49
N GLU A 76 -12.46 14.71 7.67
CA GLU A 76 -12.28 16.16 7.69
C GLU A 76 -11.23 16.61 8.72
N HIS A 77 -11.21 16.00 9.91
CA HIS A 77 -10.23 16.32 10.94
C HIS A 77 -8.79 15.88 10.59
N ASP A 78 -8.62 15.01 9.59
CA ASP A 78 -7.29 14.58 9.12
C ASP A 78 -6.70 15.58 8.11
N MET A 79 -7.51 16.48 7.53
CA MET A 79 -7.11 17.35 6.42
C MET A 79 -5.95 18.28 6.78
N GLN A 80 -5.92 18.83 8.00
CA GLN A 80 -4.85 19.72 8.43
C GLN A 80 -3.50 18.98 8.52
N LEU A 81 -3.51 17.77 9.05
CA LEU A 81 -2.32 16.93 9.14
C LEU A 81 -1.86 16.48 7.75
N LEU A 82 -2.81 16.05 6.90
CA LEU A 82 -2.56 15.67 5.51
C LEU A 82 -1.83 16.79 4.75
N GLN A 83 -2.34 18.03 4.82
CA GLN A 83 -1.70 19.17 4.16
C GLN A 83 -0.31 19.46 4.71
N THR A 84 -0.08 19.27 6.01
CA THR A 84 1.23 19.45 6.64
C THR A 84 2.23 18.42 6.09
N ILE A 85 1.82 17.15 6.02
CA ILE A 85 2.65 16.06 5.46
C ILE A 85 2.96 16.33 3.99
N LEU A 86 1.96 16.68 3.17
CA LEU A 86 2.17 16.90 1.73
C LEU A 86 3.05 18.11 1.43
N LYS A 87 3.02 19.15 2.26
CA LYS A 87 3.97 20.27 2.18
C LYS A 87 5.40 19.81 2.40
N GLU A 88 5.63 18.96 3.40
CA GLU A 88 6.96 18.41 3.69
C GLU A 88 7.43 17.44 2.59
N VAL A 89 6.55 16.55 2.12
CA VAL A 89 6.78 15.65 0.97
C VAL A 89 7.27 16.43 -0.24
N LYS A 90 6.60 17.55 -0.55
CA LYS A 90 6.98 18.44 -1.65
C LYS A 90 8.31 19.15 -1.40
N ALA A 91 8.51 19.68 -0.19
CA ALA A 91 9.72 20.40 0.18
C ALA A 91 10.98 19.51 0.10
N GLN A 92 10.85 18.24 0.48
CA GLN A 92 11.95 17.27 0.43
C GLN A 92 12.05 16.50 -0.90
N HIS A 93 11.16 16.77 -1.86
CA HIS A 93 11.14 16.06 -3.15
C HIS A 93 11.07 14.53 -3.00
N ILE A 94 10.18 14.04 -2.12
CA ILE A 94 9.84 12.61 -2.04
C ILE A 94 9.37 12.11 -3.41
N ASP A 95 9.81 10.91 -3.80
CA ASP A 95 9.73 10.45 -5.19
C ASP A 95 8.29 10.14 -5.62
N ALA A 96 7.43 9.71 -4.69
CA ALA A 96 5.99 9.57 -4.89
C ALA A 96 5.22 9.44 -3.57
N VAL A 97 3.93 9.72 -3.61
CA VAL A 97 2.96 9.35 -2.56
C VAL A 97 2.18 8.11 -3.01
N ILE A 98 1.95 7.16 -2.10
CA ILE A 98 1.09 5.99 -2.32
C ILE A 98 -0.24 6.22 -1.60
N ALA A 99 -1.34 6.38 -2.36
CA ALA A 99 -2.65 6.71 -1.80
C ALA A 99 -3.83 6.09 -2.56
N ALA A 100 -4.97 5.96 -1.88
CA ALA A 100 -6.25 5.56 -2.49
C ALA A 100 -7.37 6.58 -2.23
N ASP A 101 -7.20 7.45 -1.23
CA ASP A 101 -8.20 8.45 -0.86
C ASP A 101 -8.20 9.61 -1.88
N PHE A 102 -9.40 9.98 -2.33
CA PHE A 102 -9.56 10.97 -3.41
C PHE A 102 -9.07 12.37 -3.04
N ALA A 103 -9.17 12.78 -1.76
CA ALA A 103 -8.65 14.07 -1.34
C ALA A 103 -7.12 14.09 -1.44
N VAL A 104 -6.46 12.99 -1.05
CA VAL A 104 -5.00 12.86 -1.17
C VAL A 104 -4.57 12.90 -2.63
N MET A 105 -5.30 12.18 -3.51
CA MET A 105 -5.02 12.18 -4.95
C MET A 105 -5.12 13.60 -5.53
N GLU A 106 -6.19 14.33 -5.19
CA GLU A 106 -6.41 15.68 -5.66
C GLU A 106 -5.34 16.66 -5.15
N TYR A 107 -4.97 16.59 -3.87
CA TYR A 107 -3.88 17.42 -3.34
C TYR A 107 -2.53 17.10 -4.00
N CYS A 108 -2.22 15.82 -4.23
CA CYS A 108 -0.99 15.45 -4.95
C CYS A 108 -0.97 16.05 -6.36
N ARG A 109 -2.10 15.99 -7.08
CA ARG A 109 -2.26 16.59 -8.41
C ARG A 109 -2.06 18.11 -8.39
N GLN A 110 -2.70 18.82 -7.46
CA GLN A 110 -2.55 20.27 -7.29
C GLN A 110 -1.11 20.68 -6.95
N LEU A 111 -0.46 19.91 -6.08
CA LEU A 111 0.90 20.17 -5.63
C LEU A 111 1.97 19.66 -6.61
N LYS A 112 1.58 18.93 -7.66
CA LYS A 112 2.47 18.24 -8.62
C LYS A 112 3.41 17.23 -7.94
N ILE A 113 2.88 16.51 -6.95
CA ILE A 113 3.57 15.41 -6.28
C ILE A 113 3.27 14.13 -7.08
N PRO A 114 4.27 13.34 -7.50
CA PRO A 114 4.03 12.07 -8.17
C PRO A 114 3.21 11.13 -7.29
N LEU A 115 2.28 10.40 -7.91
CA LEU A 115 1.31 9.57 -7.21
C LEU A 115 1.36 8.13 -7.73
N HIS A 116 1.33 7.19 -6.79
CA HIS A 116 1.08 5.78 -7.01
C HIS A 116 -0.30 5.42 -6.40
N ILE A 117 -1.14 4.71 -7.14
CA ILE A 117 -2.43 4.28 -6.61
C ILE A 117 -2.22 3.07 -5.70
N SER A 118 -2.60 3.21 -4.43
CA SER A 118 -2.54 2.14 -3.43
C SER A 118 -3.48 1.00 -3.79
N THR A 119 -3.08 -0.23 -3.43
CA THR A 119 -3.92 -1.43 -3.56
C THR A 119 -5.28 -1.28 -2.88
N GLN A 120 -5.42 -0.39 -1.89
CA GLN A 120 -6.70 -0.07 -1.26
C GLN A 120 -7.76 0.51 -2.21
N ALA A 121 -7.36 1.02 -3.37
CA ALA A 121 -8.30 1.38 -4.44
C ALA A 121 -8.97 0.15 -5.10
N ASN A 122 -8.44 -1.07 -4.86
CA ASN A 122 -8.93 -2.34 -5.39
C ASN A 122 -9.00 -2.36 -6.94
N VAL A 123 -7.92 -1.93 -7.59
CA VAL A 123 -7.85 -1.91 -9.06
C VAL A 123 -7.60 -3.32 -9.59
N SER A 124 -8.63 -3.92 -10.19
CA SER A 124 -8.66 -5.32 -10.65
C SER A 124 -8.89 -5.51 -12.15
N ASN A 125 -9.05 -4.42 -12.92
CA ASN A 125 -9.38 -4.45 -14.34
C ASN A 125 -8.76 -3.27 -15.09
N ILE A 126 -8.72 -3.37 -16.43
CA ILE A 126 -8.05 -2.39 -17.29
C ILE A 126 -8.81 -1.06 -17.38
N GLU A 127 -10.13 -1.08 -17.28
CA GLU A 127 -10.98 0.11 -17.30
C GLU A 127 -10.70 1.01 -16.09
N SER A 128 -10.48 0.40 -14.92
CA SER A 128 -10.07 1.10 -13.70
C SER A 128 -8.67 1.69 -13.85
N ILE A 129 -7.75 1.00 -14.51
CA ILE A 129 -6.41 1.54 -14.81
C ILE A 129 -6.50 2.76 -15.73
N GLN A 130 -7.35 2.71 -16.75
CA GLN A 130 -7.60 3.85 -17.63
C GLN A 130 -8.20 5.05 -16.87
N PHE A 131 -9.10 4.81 -15.91
CA PHE A 131 -9.65 5.86 -15.06
C PHE A 131 -8.55 6.52 -14.21
N PHE A 132 -7.71 5.71 -13.55
CA PHE A 132 -6.66 6.21 -12.68
C PHE A 132 -5.44 6.81 -13.40
N SER A 133 -5.28 6.56 -14.71
CA SER A 133 -4.13 7.06 -15.48
C SER A 133 -4.07 8.58 -15.58
N SER A 134 -5.20 9.26 -15.36
CA SER A 134 -5.26 10.74 -15.28
C SER A 134 -4.66 11.31 -13.99
N PHE A 135 -4.35 10.46 -13.01
CA PHE A 135 -3.91 10.88 -11.68
C PHE A 135 -2.51 10.37 -11.32
N ALA A 136 -2.07 9.24 -11.87
CA ALA A 136 -0.89 8.51 -11.43
C ALA A 136 -0.12 7.92 -12.62
N ASP A 137 1.14 7.55 -12.37
CA ASP A 137 1.98 6.81 -13.32
C ASP A 137 2.11 5.32 -12.97
N THR A 138 1.81 4.96 -11.72
CA THR A 138 1.94 3.60 -11.19
C THR A 138 0.68 3.21 -10.44
N ILE A 139 0.21 1.98 -10.63
CA ILE A 139 -0.91 1.40 -9.88
C ILE A 139 -0.45 0.12 -9.21
N VAL A 140 -0.67 0.03 -7.90
CA VAL A 140 -0.56 -1.23 -7.16
C VAL A 140 -1.86 -2.01 -7.35
N LEU A 141 -1.77 -3.14 -8.04
CA LEU A 141 -2.93 -3.94 -8.39
C LEU A 141 -3.59 -4.59 -7.15
N ALA A 142 -4.86 -4.96 -7.33
CA ALA A 142 -5.60 -5.77 -6.37
C ALA A 142 -4.87 -7.11 -6.11
N ARG A 143 -4.79 -7.51 -4.83
CA ARG A 143 -4.03 -8.70 -4.39
C ARG A 143 -4.72 -10.02 -4.74
N GLU A 144 -5.97 -9.95 -5.16
CA GLU A 144 -6.79 -11.09 -5.55
C GLU A 144 -6.54 -11.53 -7.01
N LEU A 145 -5.76 -10.76 -7.77
CA LEU A 145 -5.47 -11.09 -9.16
C LEU A 145 -4.42 -12.19 -9.28
N THR A 146 -4.72 -13.17 -10.13
CA THR A 146 -3.75 -14.18 -10.57
C THR A 146 -2.69 -13.55 -11.50
N LEU A 147 -1.51 -14.17 -11.59
CA LEU A 147 -0.46 -13.72 -12.51
C LEU A 147 -0.92 -13.69 -13.98
N LYS A 148 -1.83 -14.58 -14.38
CA LYS A 148 -2.44 -14.58 -15.72
C LYS A 148 -3.29 -13.33 -15.96
N GLN A 149 -4.10 -12.92 -14.98
CA GLN A 149 -4.88 -11.69 -15.07
C GLN A 149 -3.97 -10.45 -15.07
N VAL A 150 -2.92 -10.43 -14.26
CA VAL A 150 -1.90 -9.36 -14.29
C VAL A 150 -1.24 -9.27 -15.67
N GLN A 151 -0.86 -10.41 -16.26
CA GLN A 151 -0.30 -10.45 -17.61
C GLN A 151 -1.27 -9.84 -18.64
N GLN A 152 -2.54 -10.24 -18.62
CA GLN A 152 -3.56 -9.69 -19.52
C GLN A 152 -3.71 -8.18 -19.37
N ILE A 153 -3.72 -7.68 -18.13
CA ILE A 153 -3.76 -6.24 -17.84
C ILE A 153 -2.56 -5.52 -18.45
N THR A 154 -1.33 -6.03 -18.26
CA THR A 154 -0.12 -5.38 -18.79
C THR A 154 -0.07 -5.35 -20.33
N GLN A 155 -0.57 -6.42 -20.96
CA GLN A 155 -0.71 -6.47 -22.41
C GLN A 155 -1.72 -5.43 -22.91
N GLU A 156 -2.84 -5.29 -22.22
CA GLU A 156 -3.86 -4.30 -22.56
C GLU A 156 -3.38 -2.85 -22.36
N ILE A 157 -2.60 -2.55 -21.32
CA ILE A 157 -1.95 -1.24 -21.14
C ILE A 157 -1.11 -0.90 -22.38
N SER A 158 -0.30 -1.86 -22.84
CA SER A 158 0.57 -1.69 -24.00
C SER A 158 -0.23 -1.54 -25.29
N ARG A 159 -1.25 -2.38 -25.49
CA ARG A 159 -2.11 -2.39 -26.69
C ARG A 159 -2.93 -1.11 -26.82
N ARG A 160 -3.54 -0.64 -25.72
CA ARG A 160 -4.36 0.58 -25.68
C ARG A 160 -3.51 1.85 -25.52
N LYS A 161 -2.20 1.71 -25.29
CA LYS A 161 -1.26 2.81 -25.01
C LYS A 161 -1.74 3.68 -23.84
N ILE A 162 -2.19 3.05 -22.76
CA ILE A 162 -2.65 3.77 -21.56
C ILE A 162 -1.45 4.45 -20.91
N LYS A 163 -1.48 5.77 -20.85
CA LYS A 163 -0.40 6.62 -20.34
C LYS A 163 -0.80 7.29 -19.04
N GLY A 164 0.16 7.37 -18.12
CA GLY A 164 0.03 8.13 -16.89
C GLY A 164 0.23 9.63 -17.11
N VAL A 165 0.23 10.38 -16.01
CA VAL A 165 0.42 11.84 -16.00
C VAL A 165 1.78 12.28 -16.57
N SER A 166 2.79 11.42 -16.52
CA SER A 166 4.11 11.66 -17.13
C SER A 166 4.11 11.54 -18.66
N GLY A 167 3.06 10.98 -19.26
CA GLY A 167 3.02 10.64 -20.69
C GLY A 167 3.67 9.30 -21.05
N GLU A 168 4.27 8.61 -20.08
CA GLU A 168 4.78 7.25 -20.20
C GLU A 168 3.67 6.21 -19.98
N LEU A 169 3.89 4.97 -20.45
CA LEU A 169 2.94 3.89 -20.22
C LEU A 169 2.73 3.65 -18.72
N MET A 170 1.47 3.40 -18.35
CA MET A 170 1.11 3.05 -16.98
C MET A 170 1.92 1.87 -16.47
N LYS A 171 2.53 2.03 -15.31
CA LYS A 171 3.25 0.96 -14.61
C LYS A 171 2.30 0.24 -13.67
N VAL A 172 2.51 -1.06 -13.53
CA VAL A 172 1.84 -1.88 -12.53
C VAL A 172 2.84 -2.35 -11.49
N GLU A 173 2.39 -2.36 -10.24
CA GLU A 173 3.10 -2.91 -9.10
C GLU A 173 2.26 -4.06 -8.52
N ILE A 174 2.91 -5.12 -8.08
CA ILE A 174 2.28 -6.29 -7.46
C ILE A 174 3.01 -6.66 -6.17
N PHE A 175 2.29 -7.24 -5.22
CA PHE A 175 2.88 -7.80 -4.00
C PHE A 175 3.47 -9.17 -4.28
N ILE A 176 4.73 -9.38 -3.91
CA ILE A 176 5.42 -10.68 -4.03
C ILE A 176 5.61 -11.36 -2.67
N HIS A 177 5.48 -10.62 -1.57
CA HIS A 177 5.64 -11.10 -0.21
C HIS A 177 4.85 -10.24 0.79
N GLY A 178 4.51 -10.82 1.93
CA GLY A 178 3.92 -10.12 3.07
C GLY A 178 2.60 -10.73 3.54
N ALA A 179 1.93 -10.01 4.44
CA ALA A 179 0.66 -10.43 4.99
C ALA A 179 -0.49 -10.22 3.99
N LEU A 180 -1.05 -11.31 3.48
CA LEU A 180 -2.34 -11.26 2.77
C LEU A 180 -3.47 -11.04 3.78
N CYS A 181 -4.45 -10.22 3.42
CA CYS A 181 -5.64 -9.98 4.24
C CYS A 181 -6.76 -10.89 3.78
N MET A 182 -7.62 -11.34 4.70
CA MET A 182 -8.85 -12.04 4.34
C MET A 182 -9.86 -11.15 3.60
N ALA A 183 -9.74 -9.83 3.78
CA ALA A 183 -10.61 -8.86 3.18
C ALA A 183 -10.04 -8.33 1.86
N ILE A 184 -10.94 -8.07 0.90
CA ILE A 184 -10.61 -7.56 -0.43
C ILE A 184 -9.76 -6.29 -0.33
N SER A 185 -8.53 -6.40 -0.81
CA SER A 185 -7.54 -5.33 -0.86
C SER A 185 -7.37 -4.58 0.47
N GLY A 186 -7.53 -5.30 1.58
CA GLY A 186 -7.35 -4.75 2.94
C GLY A 186 -8.54 -3.97 3.50
N LYS A 187 -9.69 -3.93 2.81
CA LYS A 187 -10.93 -3.28 3.27
C LYS A 187 -11.63 -4.11 4.35
N CYS A 188 -11.07 -4.11 5.56
CA CYS A 188 -11.47 -4.98 6.67
C CYS A 188 -12.21 -4.23 7.77
N TYR A 189 -13.29 -4.82 8.29
CA TYR A 189 -14.11 -4.26 9.37
C TYR A 189 -14.08 -5.10 10.67
N LEU A 190 -13.35 -6.22 10.71
CA LEU A 190 -13.35 -7.12 11.87
C LEU A 190 -12.85 -6.44 13.15
N SER A 191 -11.74 -5.72 13.07
CA SER A 191 -11.17 -5.01 14.23
C SER A 191 -12.03 -3.82 14.65
N LEU A 192 -12.76 -3.20 13.72
CA LEU A 192 -13.73 -2.16 14.03
C LEU A 192 -14.90 -2.74 14.83
N HIS A 193 -15.49 -3.82 14.33
CA HIS A 193 -16.61 -4.48 15.01
C HIS A 193 -16.24 -4.99 16.41
N SER A 194 -15.10 -5.65 16.54
CA SER A 194 -14.73 -6.33 17.80
C SER A 194 -14.04 -5.45 18.84
N LYS A 195 -13.34 -4.39 18.42
CA LYS A 195 -12.46 -3.59 19.30
C LYS A 195 -12.57 -2.08 19.05
N ASN A 196 -13.53 -1.64 18.24
CA ASN A 196 -13.65 -0.25 17.79
C ASN A 196 -12.34 0.31 17.19
N SER A 197 -11.55 -0.54 16.51
CA SER A 197 -10.22 -0.21 16.00
C SER A 197 -10.19 -0.42 14.49
N SER A 198 -10.29 0.66 13.70
CA SER A 198 -10.44 0.54 12.24
C SER A 198 -9.14 0.18 11.52
N ALA A 199 -9.12 -0.97 10.83
CA ALA A 199 -7.99 -1.37 9.97
C ALA A 199 -7.79 -0.40 8.80
N ASN A 200 -8.87 0.18 8.28
CA ASN A 200 -8.84 1.19 7.21
C ASN A 200 -8.26 2.54 7.67
N ARG A 201 -8.00 2.70 8.98
CA ARG A 201 -7.33 3.84 9.61
C ARG A 201 -6.00 3.47 10.26
N GLY A 202 -5.36 2.39 9.80
CA GLY A 202 -4.04 1.97 10.32
C GLY A 202 -4.07 1.37 11.72
N ALA A 203 -5.27 1.05 12.24
CA ALA A 203 -5.47 0.53 13.58
C ALA A 203 -5.87 -0.96 13.59
N CYS A 204 -5.39 -1.76 12.64
CA CYS A 204 -5.69 -3.19 12.57
C CYS A 204 -5.13 -3.92 13.80
N THR A 205 -5.99 -4.70 14.47
CA THR A 205 -5.63 -5.54 15.64
C THR A 205 -5.41 -7.01 15.27
N GLN A 206 -5.40 -7.32 13.96
CA GLN A 206 -5.06 -8.65 13.41
C GLN A 206 -5.92 -9.81 13.95
N ASN A 207 -7.21 -9.55 14.23
CA ASN A 207 -8.16 -10.56 14.71
C ASN A 207 -8.20 -11.82 13.85
N CYS A 208 -8.03 -11.69 12.53
CA CYS A 208 -8.03 -12.82 11.60
C CYS A 208 -6.89 -13.84 11.85
N ARG A 209 -5.94 -13.53 12.74
CA ARG A 209 -4.82 -14.38 13.15
C ARG A 209 -4.96 -14.94 14.55
N HIS A 210 -6.15 -14.87 15.14
CA HIS A 210 -6.40 -15.52 16.43
C HIS A 210 -6.95 -16.93 16.19
N ALA A 211 -6.75 -17.81 17.17
CA ALA A 211 -7.45 -19.08 17.22
C ALA A 211 -8.92 -18.84 17.62
N TYR A 212 -9.84 -19.49 16.91
CA TYR A 212 -11.27 -19.41 17.16
C TYR A 212 -11.87 -20.80 17.29
N LYS A 213 -12.85 -20.93 18.19
CA LYS A 213 -13.79 -22.04 18.19
C LYS A 213 -15.03 -21.58 17.42
N VAL A 214 -15.42 -22.31 16.38
CA VAL A 214 -16.64 -21.99 15.61
C VAL A 214 -17.68 -23.05 15.89
N ILE A 215 -18.86 -22.55 16.30
CA ILE A 215 -20.03 -23.34 16.63
C ILE A 215 -21.13 -22.87 15.69
N ASP A 216 -21.70 -23.79 14.92
CA ASP A 216 -22.93 -23.54 14.18
C ASP A 216 -24.09 -23.43 15.17
N GLN A 217 -24.78 -22.28 15.17
CA GLN A 217 -25.88 -22.03 16.11
C GLN A 217 -27.15 -22.82 15.79
N GLU A 218 -27.32 -23.29 14.56
CA GLU A 218 -28.50 -24.05 14.16
C GLU A 218 -28.39 -25.52 14.57
N THR A 219 -27.18 -26.08 14.50
CA THR A 219 -26.92 -27.51 14.75
C THR A 219 -26.19 -27.76 16.08
N ASN A 220 -25.59 -26.74 16.69
CA ASN A 220 -24.61 -26.82 17.79
C ASN A 220 -23.36 -27.65 17.47
N GLU A 221 -23.09 -27.92 16.18
CA GLU A 221 -21.89 -28.63 15.77
C GLU A 221 -20.66 -27.71 15.79
N GLU A 222 -19.54 -28.26 16.23
CA GLU A 222 -18.25 -27.58 16.22
C GLU A 222 -17.54 -27.87 14.89
N LEU A 223 -17.13 -26.81 14.18
CA LEU A 223 -16.25 -26.96 13.03
C LEU A 223 -14.86 -27.37 13.54
N ILE A 224 -14.44 -28.59 13.21
CA ILE A 224 -13.07 -29.07 13.48
C ILE A 224 -12.15 -28.36 12.49
N ILE A 225 -11.32 -27.45 13.00
CA ILE A 225 -10.39 -26.68 12.17
C ILE A 225 -9.02 -27.33 12.30
N ASP A 226 -8.54 -27.92 11.20
CA ASP A 226 -7.26 -28.64 11.15
C ASP A 226 -6.04 -27.70 11.22
N ASN A 227 -6.25 -26.38 10.99
CA ASN A 227 -5.25 -25.31 11.07
C ASN A 227 -5.64 -24.27 12.14
N GLU A 228 -4.67 -23.74 12.89
CA GLU A 228 -4.92 -22.82 14.02
C GLU A 228 -5.74 -21.56 13.69
N TYR A 229 -5.88 -21.17 12.41
CA TYR A 229 -6.46 -19.89 11.98
C TYR A 229 -7.51 -20.03 10.87
N ILE A 230 -8.78 -19.86 11.21
CA ILE A 230 -9.92 -19.95 10.29
C ILE A 230 -9.93 -18.84 9.23
N MET A 231 -9.47 -17.66 9.63
CA MET A 231 -9.60 -16.42 8.87
C MET A 231 -8.28 -15.98 8.22
N SER A 232 -7.27 -16.83 8.24
CA SER A 232 -5.97 -16.53 7.64
C SER A 232 -5.98 -16.93 6.15
N PRO A 233 -5.64 -16.02 5.22
CA PRO A 233 -5.63 -16.33 3.78
C PRO A 233 -4.63 -17.41 3.39
N LYS A 234 -3.57 -17.62 4.20
CA LYS A 234 -2.64 -18.73 4.01
C LYS A 234 -3.36 -20.08 4.09
N ASP A 235 -4.39 -20.14 4.91
CA ASP A 235 -5.19 -21.35 5.17
C ASP A 235 -6.39 -21.43 4.22
N LEU A 236 -6.74 -20.34 3.54
CA LEU A 236 -7.83 -20.30 2.55
C LEU A 236 -7.43 -20.83 1.17
N CYS A 237 -6.14 -21.02 0.87
CA CYS A 237 -5.61 -21.69 -0.35
C CYS A 237 -6.44 -21.50 -1.64
N THR A 238 -6.88 -20.27 -1.92
CA THR A 238 -7.57 -19.91 -3.18
C THR A 238 -6.58 -19.37 -4.20
#